data_AF-A0A3G1B393-F1
#
_entry.id   AF-A0A3G1B393-F1
#
_cell.length_a   1.000
_cell.length_b   1.000
_cell.length_c   1.000
_cell.angle_alpha   90.00
_cell.angle_beta   90.00
_cell.angle_gamma   90.00
#
_symmetry.space_group_name_H-M   'P 1'
#
loop_
_entity.id
_entity.type
_entity.pdbx_description
1 polymer ?
#
loop_
_entity_poly.entity_id
_entity_poly.type
_entity_poly.pdbx_seq_one_letter_code
_entity_poly.pdbx_strand_id
1 'polypeptide(L)'
;MLIGILALIFIPTQNFSILSIEDVTKSKIQTCLDSNYQMQIDKNLSDCDLSGISLRGINFENANLTNSDLSGSDLTKSNLRYVNLKNAKLFGTNLREADLYKADLRYAVLDGSNMRDTILEGANIEQSSLRYVKLYKTILAGASLVNVDASHANFCGQDLTKNLLFKTNFTGADLAYANLANTQLSNSYLKEAFLKDANLAFADLSNLDLSGTNFNGANMVGTVIRQSNLENSDFSDIELRNAVIEDSIFDNANIYRSDFSSAKTKNLNLHNAISQEIKSSNSQLHKATRHPHGNFSNADLHEKDFSESSLEFSTFVNSNLKKSKLSHTNFTNSDLRGADLSNSDLLGSIFKGANLEHANLSDANLSGADLSGANFRGANLSGTVLYGVKAYGSDFSNANLTNAKIKAAIFHGSKFNAAVLNLDMSKGQFSGTEIINSDLSNKNLESINLRNANLQNTRLTNSSLQNADLSFVYLNSANLANTNFEKASLFAADLGNANLENSNLIGADLRLIHIKNAKLNDINISKETKTDSCLENNLFHKLICKITLKLYDIGPPYETTYVHRDSYKLRSVNTN
;
A
#
# COMPACT_ATOMS: atom_id res chain seq x y z
N MET A 1 -27.80 -55.12 -22.09
CA MET A 1 -26.93 -56.19 -21.56
C MET A 1 -25.49 -55.81 -21.94
N LEU A 2 -24.70 -55.44 -20.92
CA LEU A 2 -23.23 -55.22 -20.89
C LEU A 2 -22.64 -54.15 -21.85
N ILE A 3 -22.00 -53.04 -21.44
CA ILE A 3 -20.99 -52.76 -20.38
C ILE A 3 -19.76 -53.68 -20.47
N GLY A 4 -18.60 -53.07 -20.76
CA GLY A 4 -17.27 -53.69 -20.78
C GLY A 4 -16.59 -53.39 -22.12
N ILE A 5 -15.54 -52.56 -22.23
CA ILE A 5 -14.26 -52.68 -21.53
C ILE A 5 -13.72 -51.27 -21.26
N LEU A 6 -13.83 -50.83 -20.01
CA LEU A 6 -13.04 -49.74 -19.44
C LEU A 6 -12.72 -50.22 -18.02
N ALA A 7 -11.72 -51.09 -17.93
CA ALA A 7 -11.25 -51.64 -16.68
C ALA A 7 -9.72 -51.52 -16.61
N LEU A 8 -9.31 -50.58 -15.76
CA LEU A 8 -8.16 -50.67 -14.85
C LEU A 8 -6.79 -50.97 -15.47
N ILE A 9 -6.02 -49.91 -15.64
CA ILE A 9 -4.70 -49.87 -15.00
C ILE A 9 -4.80 -48.82 -13.88
N PHE A 10 -5.34 -49.25 -12.73
CA PHE A 10 -4.99 -48.65 -11.45
C PHE A 10 -3.53 -49.01 -11.21
N ILE A 11 -2.62 -48.10 -11.55
CA ILE A 11 -1.36 -48.03 -10.84
C ILE A 11 -1.67 -47.21 -9.59
N PRO A 12 -1.42 -47.74 -8.38
CA PRO A 12 -1.57 -46.96 -7.17
C PRO A 12 -0.71 -45.72 -7.37
N THR A 13 -1.32 -44.53 -7.29
CA THR A 13 -0.56 -43.31 -7.02
C THR A 13 0.18 -43.63 -5.74
N GLN A 14 1.46 -43.98 -5.85
CA GLN A 14 2.34 -43.92 -4.70
C GLN A 14 2.12 -42.55 -4.11
N ASN A 15 1.87 -42.52 -2.81
CA ASN A 15 1.85 -41.33 -2.00
C ASN A 15 3.12 -40.51 -2.30
N PHE A 16 3.10 -39.72 -3.36
CA PHE A 16 3.75 -38.43 -3.33
C PHE A 16 2.86 -37.64 -2.37
N SER A 17 3.16 -37.81 -1.07
CA SER A 17 2.96 -36.74 -0.12
C SER A 17 3.51 -35.50 -0.82
N ILE A 18 2.60 -34.68 -1.33
CA ILE A 18 2.94 -33.35 -1.81
C ILE A 18 3.65 -32.74 -0.60
N LEU A 19 4.97 -32.56 -0.69
CA LEU A 19 5.72 -31.75 0.28
C LEU A 19 5.37 -30.28 -0.01
N SER A 20 4.07 -29.96 0.04
CA SER A 20 3.47 -28.66 -0.21
C SER A 20 3.50 -27.87 1.08
N ILE A 21 4.02 -26.64 1.07
CA ILE A 21 3.60 -25.54 1.97
C ILE A 21 3.81 -25.78 3.49
N GLU A 22 4.06 -27.01 3.93
CA GLU A 22 3.74 -27.44 5.28
C GLU A 22 4.88 -27.07 6.23
N ASP A 23 6.14 -27.44 6.06
CA ASP A 23 7.02 -27.48 7.24
C ASP A 23 7.21 -26.17 8.03
N VAL A 24 7.31 -24.98 7.42
CA VAL A 24 7.43 -23.71 8.17
C VAL A 24 6.07 -23.12 8.52
N THR A 25 5.12 -23.07 7.58
CA THR A 25 3.77 -22.54 7.81
C THR A 25 2.99 -23.47 8.76
N LYS A 26 3.04 -24.79 8.55
CA LYS A 26 2.58 -25.83 9.48
C LYS A 26 3.38 -25.84 10.75
N SER A 27 4.70 -25.63 10.80
CA SER A 27 5.40 -25.52 12.09
C SER A 27 4.90 -24.32 12.89
N LYS A 28 4.78 -23.13 12.28
CA LYS A 28 4.30 -21.91 12.97
C LYS A 28 2.81 -22.00 13.34
N ILE A 29 1.99 -22.62 12.49
CA ILE A 29 0.59 -22.90 12.79
C ILE A 29 0.46 -23.99 13.87
N GLN A 30 1.26 -25.05 13.81
CA GLN A 30 1.25 -26.15 14.78
C GLN A 30 1.73 -25.69 16.15
N THR A 31 2.64 -24.71 16.22
CA THR A 31 2.99 -24.07 17.50
C THR A 31 1.82 -23.32 18.14
N CYS A 32 0.76 -23.01 17.39
CA CYS A 32 -0.47 -22.46 17.94
C CYS A 32 -1.53 -23.50 18.32
N LEU A 33 -1.44 -24.71 17.79
CA LEU A 33 -2.44 -25.74 17.98
C LEU A 33 -2.02 -26.62 19.16
N ASP A 34 -2.86 -26.75 20.18
CA ASP A 34 -2.60 -27.63 21.32
C ASP A 34 -2.26 -29.06 20.86
N SER A 35 -1.24 -29.64 21.48
CA SER A 35 -0.57 -30.91 21.14
C SER A 35 -1.44 -32.18 21.01
N ASN A 36 -2.76 -32.08 21.18
CA ASN A 36 -3.72 -33.20 21.08
C ASN A 36 -4.74 -33.07 19.93
N TYR A 37 -4.63 -32.06 19.06
CA TYR A 37 -5.60 -31.89 17.96
C TYR A 37 -5.23 -32.75 16.74
N GLN A 38 -5.98 -33.83 16.53
CA GLN A 38 -6.07 -34.48 15.21
C GLN A 38 -6.76 -33.51 14.23
N MET A 39 -6.30 -33.48 12.97
CA MET A 39 -6.80 -32.62 11.88
C MET A 39 -8.30 -32.85 11.56
N GLN A 40 -9.19 -32.41 12.44
CA GLN A 40 -10.51 -31.94 12.09
C GLN A 40 -10.48 -30.41 12.19
N ILE A 41 -10.92 -29.76 11.12
CA ILE A 41 -10.97 -28.30 10.95
C ILE A 41 -11.94 -27.70 11.97
N ASP A 42 -11.43 -27.43 13.16
CA ASP A 42 -11.94 -26.42 14.07
C ASP A 42 -10.81 -25.38 14.17
N LYS A 43 -10.78 -24.43 13.21
CA LYS A 43 -9.62 -23.56 12.90
C LYS A 43 -9.49 -22.43 13.92
N ASN A 44 -9.30 -22.77 15.19
CA ASN A 44 -8.91 -21.79 16.19
C ASN A 44 -7.41 -21.54 16.14
N LEU A 45 -7.04 -20.40 15.58
CA LEU A 45 -5.70 -19.82 15.48
C LEU A 45 -5.65 -18.48 16.22
N SER A 46 -6.45 -18.35 17.28
CA SER A 46 -6.42 -17.16 18.11
C SER A 46 -5.04 -17.00 18.77
N ASP A 47 -4.61 -15.76 18.94
CA ASP A 47 -3.34 -15.40 19.59
C ASP A 47 -2.07 -15.93 18.89
N CYS A 48 -2.22 -16.52 17.71
CA CYS A 48 -1.10 -17.00 16.91
C CYS A 48 -0.19 -15.86 16.44
N ASP A 49 1.12 -16.09 16.50
CA ASP A 49 2.05 -15.34 15.67
C ASP A 49 2.16 -15.98 14.28
N LEU A 50 1.49 -15.38 13.30
CA LEU A 50 1.56 -15.71 11.88
C LEU A 50 2.31 -14.62 11.08
N SER A 51 3.07 -13.77 11.74
CA SER A 51 3.76 -12.64 11.09
C SER A 51 4.80 -13.12 10.08
N GLY A 52 4.86 -12.41 8.95
CA GLY A 52 5.79 -12.63 7.85
C GLY A 52 5.61 -13.95 7.09
N ILE A 53 4.74 -14.86 7.51
CA ILE A 53 4.56 -16.15 6.83
C ILE A 53 3.72 -15.99 5.56
N SER A 54 3.74 -17.01 4.71
CA SER A 54 2.84 -17.06 3.57
C SER A 54 1.71 -18.03 3.81
N LEU A 55 0.52 -17.51 3.53
CA LEU A 55 -0.79 -18.11 3.70
C LEU A 55 -1.57 -18.00 2.39
N ARG A 56 -0.88 -17.86 1.25
CA ARG A 56 -1.51 -17.65 -0.06
C ARG A 56 -2.46 -18.79 -0.42
N GLY A 57 -3.64 -18.43 -0.90
CA GLY A 57 -4.65 -19.40 -1.32
C GLY A 57 -5.16 -20.30 -0.19
N ILE A 58 -4.76 -20.06 1.07
CA ILE A 58 -5.19 -20.88 2.19
C ILE A 58 -6.70 -20.73 2.37
N ASN A 59 -7.34 -21.81 2.79
CA ASN A 59 -8.72 -21.77 3.20
C ASN A 59 -8.80 -21.55 4.71
N PHE A 60 -9.21 -20.36 5.13
CA PHE A 60 -9.56 -19.95 6.49
C PHE A 60 -11.04 -19.58 6.62
N GLU A 61 -11.89 -20.12 5.76
CA GLU A 61 -13.32 -19.95 5.89
C GLU A 61 -13.79 -20.42 7.28
N ASN A 62 -14.55 -19.56 7.97
CA ASN A 62 -15.01 -19.72 9.35
C ASN A 62 -13.90 -19.89 10.42
N ALA A 63 -12.64 -19.61 10.10
CA ALA A 63 -11.56 -19.71 11.09
C ALA A 63 -11.64 -18.60 12.15
N ASN A 64 -11.13 -18.89 13.36
CA ASN A 64 -10.93 -17.90 14.40
C ASN A 64 -9.46 -17.51 14.45
N LEU A 65 -9.14 -16.27 14.08
CA LEU A 65 -7.82 -15.64 14.12
C LEU A 65 -7.82 -14.42 15.06
N THR A 66 -8.69 -14.40 16.07
CA THR A 66 -8.77 -13.32 17.06
C THR A 66 -7.39 -13.08 17.70
N ASN A 67 -6.98 -11.82 17.85
CA ASN A 67 -5.69 -11.40 18.42
C ASN A 67 -4.43 -11.91 17.70
N SER A 68 -4.56 -12.61 16.57
CA SER A 68 -3.39 -13.13 15.85
C SER A 68 -2.53 -12.00 15.25
N ASP A 69 -1.24 -12.24 15.13
CA ASP A 69 -0.32 -11.36 14.43
C ASP A 69 -0.07 -11.88 13.02
N LEU A 70 -0.62 -11.20 12.02
CA LEU A 70 -0.47 -11.46 10.58
C LEU A 70 0.40 -10.39 9.90
N SER A 71 1.14 -9.58 10.66
CA SER A 71 1.92 -8.47 10.13
C SER A 71 2.91 -8.93 9.07
N GLY A 72 2.87 -8.29 7.89
CA GLY A 72 3.73 -8.62 6.74
C GLY A 72 3.50 -10.01 6.14
N SER A 73 2.46 -10.75 6.56
CA SER A 73 2.11 -12.03 5.96
C SER A 73 1.53 -11.86 4.55
N ASP A 74 1.58 -12.92 3.76
CA ASP A 74 0.98 -12.97 2.42
C ASP A 74 -0.27 -13.84 2.43
N LEU A 75 -1.44 -13.21 2.38
CA LEU A 75 -2.78 -13.80 2.31
C LEU A 75 -3.39 -13.66 0.90
N THR A 76 -2.56 -13.49 -0.13
CA THR A 76 -3.03 -13.34 -1.51
C THR A 76 -3.91 -14.52 -1.93
N LYS A 77 -5.09 -14.25 -2.51
CA LYS A 77 -6.08 -15.24 -2.97
C LYS A 77 -6.66 -16.16 -1.89
N SER A 78 -6.43 -15.88 -0.61
CA SER A 78 -6.91 -16.74 0.47
C SER A 78 -8.43 -16.65 0.65
N ASN A 79 -9.07 -17.78 0.95
CA ASN A 79 -10.48 -17.82 1.33
C ASN A 79 -10.59 -17.49 2.83
N LEU A 80 -11.03 -16.27 3.14
CA LEU A 80 -11.18 -15.72 4.49
C LEU A 80 -12.66 -15.43 4.79
N ARG A 81 -13.59 -16.14 4.13
CA ARG A 81 -15.02 -15.89 4.28
C ARG A 81 -15.45 -16.18 5.70
N TYR A 82 -16.23 -15.27 6.30
CA TYR A 82 -16.74 -15.41 7.67
C TYR A 82 -15.64 -15.59 8.74
N VAL A 83 -14.38 -15.25 8.43
CA VAL A 83 -13.29 -15.38 9.37
C VAL A 83 -13.45 -14.37 10.52
N ASN A 84 -13.09 -14.77 11.73
CA ASN A 84 -13.01 -13.86 12.86
C ASN A 84 -11.56 -13.38 13.06
N LEU A 85 -11.27 -12.14 12.68
CA LEU A 85 -10.00 -11.43 12.78
C LEU A 85 -10.05 -10.31 13.83
N LYS A 86 -10.96 -10.39 14.81
CA LYS A 86 -11.09 -9.36 15.83
C LYS A 86 -9.77 -9.12 16.56
N ASN A 87 -9.37 -7.87 16.73
CA ASN A 87 -8.07 -7.45 17.32
C ASN A 87 -6.81 -7.99 16.61
N ALA A 88 -6.92 -8.58 15.41
CA ALA A 88 -5.74 -9.10 14.72
C ALA A 88 -4.83 -7.96 14.21
N LYS A 89 -3.53 -8.20 14.15
CA LYS A 89 -2.55 -7.26 13.57
C LYS A 89 -2.26 -7.67 12.14
N LEU A 90 -2.54 -6.80 11.18
CA LEU A 90 -2.34 -7.01 9.74
C LEU A 90 -1.50 -5.88 9.12
N PHE A 91 -0.51 -5.36 9.85
CA PHE A 91 0.38 -4.32 9.36
C PHE A 91 1.08 -4.74 8.07
N GLY A 92 0.91 -3.99 6.97
CA GLY A 92 1.57 -4.28 5.70
C GLY A 92 1.25 -5.65 5.10
N THR A 93 0.22 -6.34 5.59
CA THR A 93 -0.20 -7.66 5.09
C THR A 93 -0.65 -7.54 3.63
N ASN A 94 -0.31 -8.54 2.82
CA ASN A 94 -0.79 -8.60 1.45
C ASN A 94 -2.08 -9.42 1.36
N LEU A 95 -3.22 -8.76 1.14
CA LEU A 95 -4.56 -9.34 1.07
C LEU A 95 -5.10 -9.35 -0.38
N ARG A 96 -4.23 -9.17 -1.37
CA ARG A 96 -4.65 -9.06 -2.77
C ARG A 96 -5.53 -10.23 -3.19
N GLU A 97 -6.67 -9.94 -3.81
CA GLU A 97 -7.61 -10.97 -4.30
C GLU A 97 -8.13 -11.92 -3.19
N ALA A 98 -7.92 -11.62 -1.92
CA ALA A 98 -8.46 -12.42 -0.82
C ALA A 98 -9.98 -12.22 -0.67
N ASP A 99 -10.67 -13.25 -0.20
CA ASP A 99 -12.11 -13.23 -0.02
C ASP A 99 -12.50 -13.12 1.46
N LEU A 100 -12.74 -11.90 1.94
CA LEU A 100 -13.16 -11.59 3.32
C LEU A 100 -14.68 -11.34 3.43
N TYR A 101 -15.48 -11.94 2.54
CA TYR A 101 -16.93 -11.78 2.60
C TYR A 101 -17.48 -12.11 4.00
N LYS A 102 -18.18 -11.13 4.59
CA LYS A 102 -18.74 -11.20 5.96
C LYS A 102 -17.75 -11.59 7.06
N ALA A 103 -16.46 -11.28 6.89
CA ALA A 103 -15.47 -11.42 7.95
C ALA A 103 -15.71 -10.40 9.08
N ASP A 104 -15.29 -10.74 10.30
CA ASP A 104 -15.27 -9.84 11.46
C ASP A 104 -13.85 -9.36 11.72
N LEU A 105 -13.55 -8.11 11.37
CA LEU A 105 -12.27 -7.43 11.54
C LEU A 105 -12.34 -6.33 12.60
N ARG A 106 -13.29 -6.40 13.54
CA ARG A 106 -13.43 -5.34 14.55
C ARG A 106 -12.14 -5.15 15.34
N TYR A 107 -11.73 -3.91 15.55
CA TYR A 107 -10.49 -3.56 16.27
C TYR A 107 -9.19 -4.10 15.63
N ALA A 108 -9.24 -4.64 14.41
CA ALA A 108 -8.03 -5.09 13.71
C ALA A 108 -7.17 -3.88 13.27
N VAL A 109 -5.87 -4.11 13.10
CA VAL A 109 -4.93 -3.06 12.65
C VAL A 109 -4.37 -3.43 11.29
N LEU A 110 -4.87 -2.82 10.23
CA LEU A 110 -4.54 -3.12 8.83
C LEU A 110 -3.58 -2.11 8.19
N ASP A 111 -2.94 -1.23 8.97
CA ASP A 111 -2.16 -0.11 8.44
C ASP A 111 -1.14 -0.54 7.38
N GLY A 112 -1.14 0.17 6.23
CA GLY A 112 -0.25 -0.08 5.10
C GLY A 112 -0.50 -1.38 4.35
N SER A 113 -1.53 -2.16 4.70
CA SER A 113 -1.87 -3.40 4.00
C SER A 113 -2.28 -3.16 2.55
N ASN A 114 -2.05 -4.18 1.72
CA ASN A 114 -2.45 -4.18 0.32
C ASN A 114 -3.76 -4.98 0.16
N MET A 115 -4.88 -4.28 0.03
CA MET A 115 -6.21 -4.86 -0.11
C MET A 115 -6.76 -4.71 -1.53
N ARG A 116 -5.87 -4.54 -2.51
CA ARG A 116 -6.27 -4.41 -3.91
C ARG A 116 -7.03 -5.64 -4.40
N ASP A 117 -8.13 -5.42 -5.10
CA ASP A 117 -9.00 -6.47 -5.65
C ASP A 117 -9.55 -7.46 -4.57
N THR A 118 -9.46 -7.11 -3.28
CA THR A 118 -10.00 -7.89 -2.15
C THR A 118 -11.52 -7.79 -2.09
N ILE A 119 -12.19 -8.86 -1.68
CA ILE A 119 -13.65 -8.85 -1.41
C ILE A 119 -13.87 -8.60 0.08
N LEU A 120 -14.48 -7.45 0.40
CA LEU A 120 -14.93 -7.09 1.76
C LEU A 120 -16.46 -6.99 1.84
N GLU A 121 -17.20 -7.54 0.88
CA GLU A 121 -18.66 -7.43 0.87
C GLU A 121 -19.25 -7.92 2.21
N GLY A 122 -20.00 -7.03 2.88
CA GLY A 122 -20.62 -7.30 4.18
C GLY A 122 -19.66 -7.51 5.36
N ALA A 123 -18.36 -7.25 5.22
CA ALA A 123 -17.40 -7.39 6.31
C ALA A 123 -17.65 -6.33 7.40
N ASN A 124 -17.50 -6.74 8.67
CA ASN A 124 -17.52 -5.82 9.79
C ASN A 124 -16.09 -5.37 10.09
N ILE A 125 -15.78 -4.10 9.83
CA ILE A 125 -14.43 -3.57 10.04
C ILE A 125 -14.46 -2.44 11.09
N GLU A 126 -15.47 -2.39 11.94
CA GLU A 126 -15.66 -1.29 12.89
C GLU A 126 -14.51 -1.16 13.89
N GLN A 127 -14.19 0.07 14.31
CA GLN A 127 -13.12 0.36 15.27
C GLN A 127 -11.71 -0.08 14.83
N SER A 128 -11.53 -0.46 13.57
CA SER A 128 -10.24 -0.88 13.03
C SER A 128 -9.39 0.32 12.58
N SER A 129 -8.10 0.07 12.38
CA SER A 129 -7.16 1.04 11.81
C SER A 129 -6.77 0.62 10.39
N LEU A 130 -7.05 1.49 9.41
CA LEU A 130 -6.83 1.30 7.98
C LEU A 130 -5.86 2.37 7.43
N ARG A 131 -4.94 2.88 8.23
CA ARG A 131 -4.10 4.01 7.81
C ARG A 131 -3.20 3.61 6.65
N TYR A 132 -3.13 4.42 5.61
CA TYR A 132 -2.32 4.14 4.40
C TYR A 132 -2.64 2.84 3.66
N VAL A 133 -3.83 2.24 3.89
CA VAL A 133 -4.24 1.01 3.19
C VAL A 133 -4.52 1.27 1.72
N LYS A 134 -4.19 0.30 0.86
CA LYS A 134 -4.50 0.32 -0.58
C LYS A 134 -5.82 -0.41 -0.84
N LEU A 135 -6.90 0.31 -1.14
CA LEU A 135 -8.23 -0.26 -1.42
C LEU A 135 -8.62 -0.20 -2.90
N TYR A 136 -7.66 -0.04 -3.81
CA TYR A 136 -7.97 0.04 -5.24
C TYR A 136 -8.69 -1.23 -5.73
N LYS A 137 -9.87 -1.04 -6.37
CA LYS A 137 -10.77 -2.11 -6.85
C LYS A 137 -11.27 -3.09 -5.76
N THR A 138 -11.15 -2.75 -4.49
CA THR A 138 -11.74 -3.53 -3.41
C THR A 138 -13.27 -3.52 -3.51
N ILE A 139 -13.93 -4.62 -3.14
CA ILE A 139 -15.40 -4.67 -3.11
C ILE A 139 -15.84 -4.42 -1.67
N LEU A 140 -16.25 -3.18 -1.39
CA LEU A 140 -16.65 -2.73 -0.05
C LEU A 140 -18.15 -2.81 0.21
N ALA A 141 -18.97 -3.24 -0.75
CA ALA A 141 -20.43 -3.16 -0.64
C ALA A 141 -20.98 -3.76 0.67
N GLY A 142 -21.71 -2.95 1.44
CA GLY A 142 -22.29 -3.39 2.71
C GLY A 142 -21.31 -3.57 3.87
N ALA A 143 -20.03 -3.24 3.69
CA ALA A 143 -19.07 -3.24 4.80
C ALA A 143 -19.37 -2.10 5.79
N SER A 144 -19.19 -2.38 7.09
CA SER A 144 -19.32 -1.37 8.14
C SER A 144 -17.95 -0.76 8.46
N LEU A 145 -17.81 0.55 8.24
CA LEU A 145 -16.60 1.33 8.54
C LEU A 145 -16.82 2.26 9.75
N VAL A 146 -17.77 1.92 10.64
CA VAL A 146 -18.11 2.77 11.79
C VAL A 146 -16.94 2.88 12.76
N ASN A 147 -16.56 4.11 13.12
CA ASN A 147 -15.39 4.44 13.96
C ASN A 147 -14.05 3.88 13.42
N VAL A 148 -13.90 3.74 12.10
CA VAL A 148 -12.63 3.29 11.50
C VAL A 148 -11.65 4.44 11.37
N ASP A 149 -10.37 4.22 11.70
CA ASP A 149 -9.28 5.14 11.36
C ASP A 149 -8.73 4.84 9.97
N ALA A 150 -9.32 5.44 8.94
CA ALA A 150 -8.91 5.29 7.54
C ALA A 150 -8.06 6.48 7.05
N SER A 151 -7.38 7.18 7.96
CA SER A 151 -6.57 8.34 7.60
C SER A 151 -5.47 7.99 6.60
N HIS A 152 -5.30 8.81 5.57
CA HIS A 152 -4.34 8.59 4.47
C HIS A 152 -4.53 7.31 3.65
N ALA A 153 -5.64 6.59 3.81
CA ALA A 153 -5.93 5.41 3.00
C ALA A 153 -6.30 5.80 1.57
N ASN A 154 -6.10 4.88 0.62
CA ASN A 154 -6.47 5.07 -0.78
C ASN A 154 -7.80 4.38 -1.10
N PHE A 155 -8.86 5.19 -1.18
CA PHE A 155 -10.21 4.88 -1.65
C PHE A 155 -10.47 5.40 -3.08
N CYS A 156 -9.43 5.68 -3.87
CA CYS A 156 -9.61 6.24 -5.19
C CYS A 156 -10.51 5.34 -6.06
N GLY A 157 -11.56 5.93 -6.63
CA GLY A 157 -12.54 5.25 -7.49
C GLY A 157 -13.41 4.21 -6.79
N GLN A 158 -13.46 4.19 -5.45
CA GLN A 158 -14.28 3.24 -4.69
C GLN A 158 -15.77 3.62 -4.71
N ASP A 159 -16.64 2.63 -4.68
CA ASP A 159 -18.07 2.83 -4.43
C ASP A 159 -18.37 2.65 -2.94
N LEU A 160 -18.66 3.76 -2.27
CA LEU A 160 -18.95 3.83 -0.83
C LEU A 160 -20.45 4.05 -0.55
N THR A 161 -21.29 4.05 -1.58
CA THR A 161 -22.73 4.37 -1.45
C THR A 161 -23.51 3.40 -0.56
N LYS A 162 -23.00 2.18 -0.36
CA LYS A 162 -23.62 1.12 0.46
C LYS A 162 -22.89 0.89 1.78
N ASN A 163 -22.03 1.81 2.20
CA ASN A 163 -21.22 1.67 3.40
C ASN A 163 -21.76 2.49 4.57
N LEU A 164 -21.56 1.97 5.78
CA LEU A 164 -21.80 2.72 7.02
C LEU A 164 -20.51 3.46 7.40
N LEU A 165 -20.52 4.78 7.27
CA LEU A 165 -19.32 5.63 7.43
C LEU A 165 -19.36 6.49 8.71
N PHE A 166 -20.26 6.22 9.64
CA PHE A 166 -20.40 7.03 10.86
C PHE A 166 -19.11 7.08 11.68
N LYS A 167 -18.63 8.29 12.00
CA LYS A 167 -17.37 8.52 12.74
C LYS A 167 -16.12 7.91 12.08
N THR A 168 -16.16 7.61 10.79
CA THR A 168 -14.95 7.19 10.08
C THR A 168 -13.99 8.38 9.97
N ASN A 169 -12.72 8.15 10.29
CA ASN A 169 -11.67 9.14 10.09
C ASN A 169 -11.04 8.95 8.71
N PHE A 170 -11.37 9.86 7.80
CA PHE A 170 -10.80 9.99 6.45
C PHE A 170 -9.76 11.11 6.36
N THR A 171 -9.21 11.60 7.48
CA THR A 171 -8.23 12.70 7.45
C THR A 171 -7.06 12.38 6.50
N GLY A 172 -6.81 13.22 5.51
CA GLY A 172 -5.76 13.01 4.49
C GLY A 172 -5.99 11.84 3.52
N ALA A 173 -7.12 11.13 3.58
CA ALA A 173 -7.38 9.98 2.72
C ALA A 173 -7.59 10.39 1.24
N ASP A 174 -7.14 9.54 0.32
CA ASP A 174 -7.39 9.70 -1.11
C ASP A 174 -8.72 9.07 -1.49
N LEU A 175 -9.73 9.90 -1.67
CA LEU A 175 -11.09 9.57 -2.10
C LEU A 175 -11.37 10.10 -3.52
N ALA A 176 -10.33 10.40 -4.31
CA ALA A 176 -10.52 10.95 -5.64
C ALA A 176 -11.32 9.98 -6.53
N TYR A 177 -12.25 10.50 -7.31
CA TYR A 177 -13.17 9.71 -8.15
C TYR A 177 -14.06 8.72 -7.37
N ALA A 178 -14.08 8.74 -6.04
CA ALA A 178 -14.94 7.86 -5.25
C ALA A 178 -16.41 8.24 -5.39
N ASN A 179 -17.30 7.26 -5.25
CA ASN A 179 -18.74 7.46 -5.23
C ASN A 179 -19.26 7.43 -3.79
N LEU A 180 -19.63 8.61 -3.29
CA LEU A 180 -20.17 8.88 -1.96
C LEU A 180 -21.61 9.43 -2.04
N ALA A 181 -22.27 9.27 -3.19
CA ALA A 181 -23.62 9.81 -3.37
C ALA A 181 -24.60 9.22 -2.36
N ASN A 182 -25.42 10.09 -1.76
CA ASN A 182 -26.39 9.74 -0.71
C ASN A 182 -25.78 9.10 0.56
N THR A 183 -24.45 9.20 0.75
CA THR A 183 -23.83 8.65 1.97
C THR A 183 -24.06 9.56 3.17
N GLN A 184 -24.24 8.94 4.34
CA GLN A 184 -24.27 9.65 5.62
C GLN A 184 -22.85 9.70 6.19
N LEU A 185 -22.26 10.89 6.17
CA LEU A 185 -20.91 11.14 6.70
C LEU A 185 -20.95 11.78 8.10
N SER A 186 -22.10 11.78 8.79
CA SER A 186 -22.26 12.41 10.09
C SER A 186 -21.16 12.01 11.08
N ASN A 187 -20.54 13.01 11.72
CA ASN A 187 -19.42 12.89 12.67
C ASN A 187 -18.14 12.25 12.11
N SER A 188 -18.01 12.10 10.78
CA SER A 188 -16.76 11.66 10.15
C SER A 188 -15.73 12.77 10.17
N TYR A 189 -14.46 12.42 10.05
CA TYR A 189 -13.36 13.39 10.00
C TYR A 189 -12.80 13.40 8.59
N LEU A 190 -12.93 14.50 7.86
CA LEU A 190 -12.54 14.61 6.45
C LEU A 190 -11.51 15.71 6.19
N LYS A 191 -10.95 16.28 7.25
CA LYS A 191 -9.88 17.27 7.21
C LYS A 191 -8.78 16.82 6.25
N GLU A 192 -8.44 17.67 5.29
CA GLU A 192 -7.39 17.43 4.28
C GLU A 192 -7.58 16.18 3.40
N ALA A 193 -8.76 15.57 3.38
CA ALA A 193 -9.04 14.47 2.46
C ALA A 193 -9.00 14.95 0.99
N PHE A 194 -8.59 14.06 0.07
CA PHE A 194 -8.58 14.33 -1.36
C PHE A 194 -9.85 13.77 -2.00
N LEU A 195 -10.83 14.61 -2.28
CA LEU A 195 -12.11 14.28 -2.91
C LEU A 195 -12.20 14.81 -4.35
N LYS A 196 -11.06 14.98 -5.02
CA LYS A 196 -11.00 15.47 -6.40
C LYS A 196 -11.85 14.61 -7.33
N ASP A 197 -12.73 15.23 -8.10
CA ASP A 197 -13.67 14.57 -9.02
C ASP A 197 -14.54 13.47 -8.37
N ALA A 198 -14.69 13.46 -7.03
CA ALA A 198 -15.54 12.51 -6.33
C ALA A 198 -17.02 12.83 -6.55
N ASN A 199 -17.88 11.82 -6.50
CA ASN A 199 -19.32 11.98 -6.57
C ASN A 199 -19.91 12.04 -5.16
N LEU A 200 -20.23 13.24 -4.69
CA LEU A 200 -20.84 13.53 -3.40
C LEU A 200 -22.32 13.88 -3.52
N ALA A 201 -22.95 13.67 -4.67
CA ALA A 201 -24.32 14.13 -4.90
C ALA A 201 -25.28 13.68 -3.77
N PHE A 202 -26.02 14.64 -3.22
CA PHE A 202 -26.96 14.45 -2.10
C PHE A 202 -26.34 13.89 -0.79
N ALA A 203 -25.02 13.94 -0.63
CA ALA A 203 -24.39 13.62 0.64
C ALA A 203 -24.67 14.70 1.70
N ASP A 204 -24.78 14.28 2.96
CA ASP A 204 -24.86 15.18 4.11
C ASP A 204 -23.48 15.35 4.74
N LEU A 205 -22.94 16.56 4.58
CA LEU A 205 -21.64 17.00 5.09
C LEU A 205 -21.79 17.97 6.28
N SER A 206 -22.96 18.02 6.93
CA SER A 206 -23.23 18.95 8.02
C SER A 206 -22.44 18.62 9.29
N ASN A 207 -22.03 19.65 10.02
CA ASN A 207 -21.29 19.59 11.28
C ASN A 207 -19.92 18.90 11.16
N LEU A 208 -19.27 18.98 10.00
CA LEU A 208 -17.98 18.35 9.76
C LEU A 208 -16.84 19.37 9.77
N ASP A 209 -15.67 18.92 10.24
CA ASP A 209 -14.41 19.59 9.96
C ASP A 209 -13.87 19.09 8.60
N LEU A 210 -13.99 19.97 7.62
CA LEU A 210 -13.58 19.82 6.21
C LEU A 210 -12.46 20.80 5.87
N SER A 211 -11.71 21.27 6.89
CA SER A 211 -10.60 22.18 6.68
C SER A 211 -9.52 21.52 5.81
N GLY A 212 -8.98 22.24 4.84
CA GLY A 212 -7.95 21.76 3.91
C GLY A 212 -8.39 20.67 2.92
N THR A 213 -9.65 20.22 2.95
CA THR A 213 -10.16 19.16 2.06
C THR A 213 -10.15 19.63 0.60
N ASN A 214 -9.72 18.75 -0.32
CA ASN A 214 -9.71 19.03 -1.75
C ASN A 214 -10.95 18.47 -2.45
N PHE A 215 -11.90 19.34 -2.77
CA PHE A 215 -13.12 19.04 -3.54
C PHE A 215 -13.01 19.40 -5.02
N ASN A 216 -11.82 19.69 -5.57
CA ASN A 216 -11.66 20.16 -6.94
C ASN A 216 -12.42 19.26 -7.94
N GLY A 217 -13.31 19.84 -8.74
CA GLY A 217 -14.10 19.10 -9.75
C GLY A 217 -15.14 18.11 -9.19
N ALA A 218 -15.33 18.03 -7.86
CA ALA A 218 -16.27 17.09 -7.27
C ALA A 218 -17.72 17.42 -7.66
N ASN A 219 -18.51 16.37 -7.90
CA ASN A 219 -19.95 16.51 -8.10
C ASN A 219 -20.63 16.66 -6.73
N MET A 220 -21.07 17.87 -6.42
CA MET A 220 -21.72 18.22 -5.15
C MET A 220 -23.18 18.67 -5.34
N VAL A 221 -23.83 18.18 -6.39
CA VAL A 221 -25.24 18.48 -6.65
C VAL A 221 -26.10 18.01 -5.48
N GLY A 222 -26.91 18.93 -4.93
CA GLY A 222 -27.82 18.63 -3.83
C GLY A 222 -27.15 18.30 -2.49
N THR A 223 -25.84 18.49 -2.34
CA THR A 223 -25.17 18.27 -1.05
C THR A 223 -25.67 19.23 0.02
N VAL A 224 -25.71 18.76 1.26
CA VAL A 224 -26.05 19.58 2.42
C VAL A 224 -24.79 19.86 3.23
N ILE A 225 -24.46 21.13 3.40
CA ILE A 225 -23.30 21.62 4.15
C ILE A 225 -23.82 22.65 5.16
N ARG A 226 -24.08 22.21 6.39
CA ARG A 226 -24.49 23.12 7.48
C ARG A 226 -23.47 23.15 8.59
N GLN A 227 -23.20 24.30 9.19
CA GLN A 227 -22.39 24.40 10.42
C GLN A 227 -21.03 23.71 10.30
N SER A 228 -20.43 23.74 9.10
CA SER A 228 -19.20 23.00 8.80
C SER A 228 -18.03 23.96 8.66
N ASN A 229 -16.84 23.48 9.05
CA ASN A 229 -15.59 24.21 8.86
C ASN A 229 -14.96 23.80 7.53
N LEU A 230 -14.84 24.72 6.58
CA LEU A 230 -14.22 24.50 5.28
C LEU A 230 -13.03 25.44 5.07
N GLU A 231 -12.39 25.90 6.14
CA GLU A 231 -11.19 26.72 6.08
C GLU A 231 -10.09 26.08 5.21
N ASN A 232 -9.47 26.86 4.33
CA ASN A 232 -8.40 26.43 3.42
C ASN A 232 -8.75 25.26 2.47
N SER A 233 -10.03 24.92 2.32
CA SER A 233 -10.48 23.85 1.41
C SER A 233 -10.38 24.28 -0.07
N ASP A 234 -10.23 23.31 -0.97
CA ASP A 234 -10.24 23.56 -2.41
C ASP A 234 -11.58 23.18 -3.03
N PHE A 235 -12.38 24.19 -3.34
CA PHE A 235 -13.69 24.10 -3.97
C PHE A 235 -13.65 24.48 -5.45
N SER A 236 -12.47 24.59 -6.08
CA SER A 236 -12.39 25.00 -7.48
C SER A 236 -13.09 24.02 -8.44
N ASP A 237 -13.69 24.54 -9.51
CA ASP A 237 -14.35 23.75 -10.57
C ASP A 237 -15.52 22.83 -10.11
N ILE A 238 -16.13 23.10 -8.97
CA ILE A 238 -17.27 22.32 -8.44
C ILE A 238 -18.60 22.67 -9.10
N GLU A 239 -19.53 21.71 -9.07
CA GLU A 239 -20.95 21.94 -9.34
C GLU A 239 -21.79 21.87 -8.06
N LEU A 240 -22.41 22.99 -7.63
CA LEU A 240 -23.24 23.07 -6.42
C LEU A 240 -24.74 23.24 -6.71
N ARG A 241 -25.22 22.81 -7.87
CA ARG A 241 -26.64 22.95 -8.22
C ARG A 241 -27.52 22.30 -7.15
N ASN A 242 -28.51 23.05 -6.65
CA ASN A 242 -29.41 22.63 -5.57
C ASN A 242 -28.75 22.27 -4.22
N ALA A 243 -27.46 22.57 -4.03
CA ALA A 243 -26.81 22.38 -2.75
C ALA A 243 -27.38 23.32 -1.69
N VAL A 244 -27.34 22.92 -0.42
CA VAL A 244 -27.73 23.76 0.72
C VAL A 244 -26.50 24.05 1.56
N ILE A 245 -26.08 25.30 1.61
CA ILE A 245 -24.90 25.75 2.36
C ILE A 245 -25.32 26.82 3.36
N GLU A 246 -25.37 26.46 4.63
CA GLU A 246 -25.89 27.35 5.69
C GLU A 246 -24.91 27.40 6.87
N ASP A 247 -24.66 28.59 7.41
CA ASP A 247 -23.91 28.81 8.66
C ASP A 247 -22.53 28.12 8.66
N SER A 248 -21.82 28.11 7.53
CA SER A 248 -20.54 27.41 7.35
C SER A 248 -19.38 28.38 7.05
N ILE A 249 -18.16 28.00 7.44
CA ILE A 249 -16.94 28.83 7.36
C ILE A 249 -16.11 28.42 6.15
N PHE A 250 -15.71 29.36 5.31
CA PHE A 250 -14.91 29.13 4.10
C PHE A 250 -13.64 29.99 4.08
N ASP A 251 -13.10 30.36 5.24
CA ASP A 251 -11.98 31.30 5.26
C ASP A 251 -10.77 30.72 4.51
N ASN A 252 -10.19 31.50 3.60
CA ASN A 252 -9.12 31.10 2.68
C ASN A 252 -9.45 29.93 1.73
N ALA A 253 -10.71 29.49 1.60
CA ALA A 253 -11.07 28.44 0.66
C ALA A 253 -10.85 28.90 -0.80
N ASN A 254 -10.35 28.01 -1.66
CA ASN A 254 -10.24 28.26 -3.10
C ASN A 254 -11.59 27.98 -3.77
N ILE A 255 -12.22 29.01 -4.33
CA ILE A 255 -13.54 28.89 -5.00
C ILE A 255 -13.47 29.24 -6.49
N TYR A 256 -12.28 29.09 -7.09
CA TYR A 256 -12.05 29.45 -8.48
C TYR A 256 -12.92 28.62 -9.45
N ARG A 257 -13.65 29.31 -10.35
CA ARG A 257 -14.57 28.71 -11.36
C ARG A 257 -15.72 27.85 -10.80
N SER A 258 -15.96 27.91 -9.50
CA SER A 258 -17.08 27.23 -8.84
C SER A 258 -18.42 27.90 -9.14
N ASP A 259 -19.47 27.12 -9.45
CA ASP A 259 -20.82 27.67 -9.68
C ASP A 259 -21.72 27.54 -8.43
N PHE A 260 -21.91 28.66 -7.73
CA PHE A 260 -22.82 28.78 -6.58
C PHE A 260 -24.22 29.30 -6.96
N SER A 261 -24.48 29.62 -8.23
CA SER A 261 -25.63 30.43 -8.66
C SER A 261 -27.00 29.78 -8.38
N SER A 262 -27.02 28.45 -8.22
CA SER A 262 -28.22 27.65 -7.90
C SER A 262 -28.13 26.93 -6.55
N ALA A 263 -27.16 27.29 -5.70
CA ALA A 263 -27.08 26.82 -4.33
C ALA A 263 -27.95 27.69 -3.40
N LYS A 264 -28.60 27.07 -2.42
CA LYS A 264 -29.27 27.80 -1.34
C LYS A 264 -28.23 28.15 -0.28
N THR A 265 -27.89 29.44 -0.19
CA THR A 265 -26.86 29.92 0.73
C THR A 265 -27.43 30.79 1.85
N LYS A 266 -26.99 30.60 3.10
CA LYS A 266 -27.31 31.49 4.23
C LYS A 266 -26.11 31.65 5.16
N ASN A 267 -25.81 32.88 5.58
CA ASN A 267 -24.72 33.18 6.53
C ASN A 267 -23.38 32.54 6.13
N LEU A 268 -23.00 32.65 4.85
CA LEU A 268 -21.70 32.17 4.39
C LEU A 268 -20.60 33.16 4.77
N ASN A 269 -19.60 32.69 5.52
CA ASN A 269 -18.39 33.46 5.76
C ASN A 269 -17.34 33.10 4.69
N LEU A 270 -17.16 33.98 3.71
CA LEU A 270 -16.18 33.84 2.61
C LEU A 270 -14.96 34.74 2.83
N HIS A 271 -14.62 35.07 4.07
CA HIS A 271 -13.53 36.00 4.37
C HIS A 271 -12.20 35.45 3.83
N ASN A 272 -11.50 36.23 3.00
CA ASN A 272 -10.28 35.79 2.28
C ASN A 272 -10.45 34.56 1.37
N ALA A 273 -11.68 34.12 1.05
CA ALA A 273 -11.87 33.07 0.05
C ALA A 273 -11.21 33.51 -1.26
N ILE A 274 -10.26 32.70 -1.72
CA ILE A 274 -9.33 33.06 -2.78
C ILE A 274 -10.03 32.83 -4.11
N SER A 275 -10.32 33.92 -4.82
CA SER A 275 -10.62 33.89 -6.26
C SER A 275 -9.36 34.15 -7.10
N GLN A 276 -8.24 34.58 -6.47
CA GLN A 276 -6.84 34.52 -6.95
C GLN A 276 -5.86 34.86 -5.79
N GLU A 277 -4.67 34.23 -5.84
CA GLU A 277 -3.64 34.00 -4.80
C GLU A 277 -3.26 35.13 -3.82
N ILE A 278 -2.99 34.75 -2.55
CA ILE A 278 -2.31 35.59 -1.55
C ILE A 278 -0.98 34.94 -1.10
N LYS A 279 0.10 35.74 -1.12
CA LYS A 279 1.38 35.50 -0.44
C LYS A 279 1.28 35.90 1.04
N SER A 280 1.73 35.06 1.97
CA SER A 280 1.91 35.43 3.39
C SER A 280 3.39 35.42 3.80
N SER A 281 3.73 36.33 4.73
CA SER A 281 5.07 36.83 5.07
C SER A 281 5.90 35.92 6.00
N ASN A 282 7.16 35.69 5.62
CA ASN A 282 8.17 34.79 6.23
C ASN A 282 8.68 35.15 7.65
N SER A 283 8.13 36.16 8.36
CA SER A 283 8.81 36.79 9.49
C SER A 283 8.56 36.19 10.90
N GLN A 284 7.96 35.01 11.03
CA GLN A 284 7.51 34.48 12.35
C GLN A 284 8.15 33.16 12.79
N LEU A 285 8.94 32.47 11.96
CA LEU A 285 9.52 31.16 12.30
C LEU A 285 10.89 31.25 13.01
N HIS A 286 11.05 30.48 14.10
CA HIS A 286 12.29 30.31 14.88
C HIS A 286 12.36 28.89 15.51
N LYS A 287 13.40 28.57 16.27
CA LYS A 287 13.55 27.28 16.96
C LYS A 287 12.34 27.00 17.89
N ALA A 288 11.88 25.74 17.94
CA ALA A 288 10.76 25.29 18.78
C ALA A 288 9.45 26.06 18.55
N THR A 289 9.28 26.63 17.35
CA THR A 289 8.05 27.32 16.99
C THR A 289 6.90 26.33 16.87
N ARG A 290 5.71 26.70 17.33
CA ARG A 290 4.47 25.93 17.06
C ARG A 290 3.58 26.72 16.11
N HIS A 291 3.59 26.36 14.84
CA HIS A 291 2.77 26.96 13.79
C HIS A 291 2.21 25.86 12.88
N PRO A 292 1.29 25.02 13.36
CA PRO A 292 0.57 24.10 12.49
C PRO A 292 -0.27 24.89 11.47
N HIS A 293 -0.50 24.32 10.28
CA HIS A 293 -1.23 24.96 9.18
C HIS A 293 -0.60 26.26 8.64
N GLY A 294 0.68 26.52 8.91
CA GLY A 294 1.35 27.73 8.44
C GLY A 294 1.56 27.73 6.92
N ASN A 295 1.46 28.89 6.27
CA ASN A 295 1.81 29.05 4.86
C ASN A 295 3.14 29.78 4.69
N PHE A 296 4.12 29.03 4.23
CA PHE A 296 5.50 29.43 3.95
C PHE A 296 5.87 29.10 2.50
N SER A 297 4.88 29.03 1.61
CA SER A 297 5.13 28.77 0.18
C SER A 297 5.97 29.89 -0.41
N ASN A 298 6.99 29.54 -1.20
CA ASN A 298 7.98 30.45 -1.78
C ASN A 298 8.79 31.24 -0.74
N ALA A 299 8.77 30.83 0.53
CA ALA A 299 9.52 31.49 1.58
C ALA A 299 11.04 31.27 1.38
N ASP A 300 11.84 32.30 1.69
CA ASP A 300 13.28 32.14 1.83
C ASP A 300 13.64 31.94 3.30
N LEU A 301 13.96 30.69 3.64
CA LEU A 301 14.20 30.19 4.99
C LEU A 301 15.59 29.53 5.09
N HIS A 302 16.51 29.87 4.17
CA HIS A 302 17.87 29.33 4.11
C HIS A 302 18.66 29.58 5.39
N GLU A 303 19.39 28.55 5.83
CA GLU A 303 20.27 28.56 7.03
C GLU A 303 19.56 28.96 8.33
N LYS A 304 18.23 28.91 8.36
CA LYS A 304 17.44 29.20 9.57
C LYS A 304 17.39 28.00 10.51
N ASP A 305 17.18 28.29 11.79
CA ASP A 305 17.01 27.28 12.83
C ASP A 305 15.53 27.16 13.21
N PHE A 306 14.94 26.01 12.87
CA PHE A 306 13.59 25.61 13.24
C PHE A 306 13.59 24.28 13.97
N SER A 307 14.73 23.85 14.52
CA SER A 307 14.81 22.59 15.25
C SER A 307 13.72 22.50 16.32
N GLU A 308 13.17 21.31 16.52
CA GLU A 308 12.11 21.01 17.50
C GLU A 308 10.77 21.74 17.25
N SER A 309 10.59 22.36 16.07
CA SER A 309 9.33 23.05 15.75
C SER A 309 8.20 22.09 15.41
N SER A 310 6.96 22.55 15.66
CA SER A 310 5.71 21.88 15.31
C SER A 310 5.10 22.63 14.13
N LEU A 311 5.22 22.05 12.94
CA LEU A 311 4.83 22.64 11.67
C LEU A 311 3.86 21.71 10.92
N GLU A 312 3.11 20.89 11.65
CA GLU A 312 2.16 19.95 11.07
C GLU A 312 1.20 20.66 10.11
N PHE A 313 0.84 19.99 9.02
CA PHE A 313 -0.15 20.49 8.05
C PHE A 313 0.21 21.83 7.38
N SER A 314 1.47 22.28 7.52
CA SER A 314 1.93 23.54 6.93
C SER A 314 2.30 23.36 5.47
N THR A 315 2.31 24.44 4.70
CA THR A 315 2.79 24.45 3.32
C THR A 315 4.09 25.23 3.17
N PHE A 316 5.03 24.62 2.46
CA PHE A 316 6.39 25.06 2.15
C PHE A 316 6.66 24.95 0.65
N VAL A 317 5.60 24.94 -0.18
CA VAL A 317 5.72 24.72 -1.63
C VAL A 317 6.71 25.71 -2.24
N ASN A 318 7.69 25.21 -2.98
CA ASN A 318 8.77 25.98 -3.61
C ASN A 318 9.57 26.89 -2.63
N SER A 319 9.56 26.60 -1.33
CA SER A 319 10.35 27.35 -0.35
C SER A 319 11.82 26.95 -0.41
N ASN A 320 12.69 27.87 0.03
CA ASN A 320 14.11 27.64 0.19
C ASN A 320 14.43 27.36 1.67
N LEU A 321 14.59 26.09 2.02
CA LEU A 321 14.98 25.57 3.34
C LEU A 321 16.43 25.04 3.35
N LYS A 322 17.24 25.47 2.38
CA LYS A 322 18.58 24.95 2.16
C LYS A 322 19.48 25.23 3.36
N LYS A 323 20.22 24.21 3.79
CA LYS A 323 21.12 24.22 4.97
C LYS A 323 20.44 24.61 6.30
N SER A 324 19.11 24.59 6.35
CA SER A 324 18.40 24.94 7.58
C SER A 324 18.53 23.83 8.62
N LYS A 325 18.46 24.21 9.90
CA LYS A 325 18.42 23.26 11.01
C LYS A 325 16.96 22.92 11.30
N LEU A 326 16.64 21.67 11.06
CA LEU A 326 15.28 21.12 11.10
C LEU A 326 15.23 19.85 11.96
N SER A 327 16.24 19.60 12.78
CA SER A 327 16.32 18.43 13.65
C SER A 327 15.09 18.35 14.56
N HIS A 328 14.45 17.18 14.62
CA HIS A 328 13.26 16.93 15.43
C HIS A 328 12.05 17.82 15.10
N THR A 329 12.03 18.43 13.91
CA THR A 329 10.87 19.21 13.45
C THR A 329 9.75 18.28 13.02
N ASN A 330 8.52 18.62 13.39
CA ASN A 330 7.33 17.89 12.99
C ASN A 330 6.71 18.51 11.74
N PHE A 331 6.86 17.83 10.61
CA PHE A 331 6.26 18.12 9.30
C PHE A 331 5.12 17.16 8.96
N THR A 332 4.50 16.51 9.95
CA THR A 332 3.39 15.57 9.71
C THR A 332 2.34 16.22 8.79
N ASN A 333 2.01 15.53 7.69
CA ASN A 333 1.04 15.97 6.66
C ASN A 333 1.31 17.35 6.04
N SER A 334 2.54 17.86 6.10
CA SER A 334 2.89 19.14 5.48
C SER A 334 3.12 19.01 3.97
N ASP A 335 2.90 20.08 3.23
CA ASP A 335 3.16 20.16 1.79
C ASP A 335 4.48 20.89 1.52
N LEU A 336 5.53 20.14 1.19
CA LEU A 336 6.86 20.63 0.84
C LEU A 336 7.18 20.43 -0.66
N ARG A 337 6.17 20.37 -1.53
CA ARG A 337 6.40 20.17 -2.98
C ARG A 337 7.38 21.20 -3.54
N GLY A 338 8.40 20.73 -4.25
CA GLY A 338 9.41 21.60 -4.85
C GLY A 338 10.30 22.38 -3.87
N ALA A 339 10.18 22.15 -2.55
CA ALA A 339 11.02 22.84 -1.57
C ALA A 339 12.50 22.44 -1.71
N ASP A 340 13.42 23.38 -1.52
CA ASP A 340 14.86 23.11 -1.45
C ASP A 340 15.28 22.89 0.00
N LEU A 341 15.43 21.62 0.40
CA LEU A 341 15.93 21.14 1.69
C LEU A 341 17.39 20.67 1.58
N SER A 342 18.11 21.03 0.52
CA SER A 342 19.45 20.50 0.30
C SER A 342 20.40 20.92 1.41
N ASN A 343 21.30 20.01 1.80
CA ASN A 343 22.28 20.20 2.86
C ASN A 343 21.70 20.51 4.26
N SER A 344 20.40 20.30 4.47
CA SER A 344 19.74 20.60 5.74
C SER A 344 19.91 19.49 6.78
N ASP A 345 19.86 19.86 8.06
CA ASP A 345 19.88 18.90 9.17
C ASP A 345 18.46 18.54 9.57
N LEU A 346 18.02 17.34 9.18
CA LEU A 346 16.70 16.76 9.39
C LEU A 346 16.74 15.58 10.38
N LEU A 347 17.76 15.55 11.25
CA LEU A 347 17.93 14.48 12.24
C LEU A 347 16.65 14.29 13.07
N GLY A 348 16.07 13.08 13.03
CA GLY A 348 14.90 12.72 13.84
C GLY A 348 13.63 13.53 13.53
N SER A 349 13.56 14.24 12.40
CA SER A 349 12.34 14.94 11.98
C SER A 349 11.20 13.96 11.65
N ILE A 350 9.96 14.43 11.76
CA ILE A 350 8.77 13.61 11.48
C ILE A 350 8.13 14.13 10.19
N PHE A 351 8.12 13.32 9.14
CA PHE A 351 7.52 13.58 7.83
C PHE A 351 6.32 12.67 7.54
N LYS A 352 5.70 12.09 8.58
CA LYS A 352 4.59 11.16 8.40
C LYS A 352 3.49 11.78 7.52
N GLY A 353 3.17 11.14 6.39
CA GLY A 353 2.17 11.63 5.42
C GLY A 353 2.52 12.94 4.68
N ALA A 354 3.72 13.49 4.85
CA ALA A 354 4.11 14.74 4.20
C ALA A 354 4.26 14.59 2.67
N ASN A 355 3.99 15.65 1.92
CA ASN A 355 4.18 15.70 0.48
C ASN A 355 5.49 16.42 0.12
N LEU A 356 6.50 15.67 -0.33
CA LEU A 356 7.79 16.15 -0.78
C LEU A 356 8.00 15.92 -2.29
N GLU A 357 6.93 15.83 -3.07
CA GLU A 357 7.04 15.64 -4.52
C GLU A 357 7.89 16.75 -5.16
N HIS A 358 8.87 16.34 -5.96
CA HIS A 358 9.87 17.20 -6.59
C HIS A 358 10.75 18.05 -5.64
N ALA A 359 10.72 17.80 -4.33
CA ALA A 359 11.60 18.49 -3.38
C ALA A 359 13.07 18.11 -3.60
N ASN A 360 13.98 19.04 -3.31
CA ASN A 360 15.41 18.81 -3.34
C ASN A 360 15.94 18.57 -1.92
N LEU A 361 16.22 17.32 -1.56
CA LEU A 361 16.83 16.95 -0.28
C LEU A 361 18.33 16.58 -0.43
N SER A 362 18.97 16.93 -1.55
CA SER A 362 20.35 16.50 -1.80
C SER A 362 21.29 16.82 -0.63
N ASP A 363 22.10 15.84 -0.24
CA ASP A 363 23.06 15.91 0.86
C ASP A 363 22.46 16.24 2.26
N ALA A 364 21.15 16.17 2.44
CA ALA A 364 20.52 16.37 3.74
C ALA A 364 20.72 15.17 4.69
N ASN A 365 20.72 15.44 6.00
CA ASN A 365 20.80 14.40 7.03
C ASN A 365 19.42 14.08 7.60
N LEU A 366 18.81 12.97 7.18
CA LEU A 366 17.51 12.47 7.66
C LEU A 366 17.65 11.29 8.65
N SER A 367 18.80 11.16 9.32
CA SER A 367 19.03 10.02 10.21
C SER A 367 17.95 9.96 11.30
N GLY A 368 17.36 8.78 11.52
CA GLY A 368 16.30 8.56 12.50
C GLY A 368 14.95 9.23 12.18
N ALA A 369 14.78 9.85 11.01
CA ALA A 369 13.52 10.47 10.64
C ALA A 369 12.40 9.43 10.45
N ASP A 370 11.16 9.85 10.71
CA ASP A 370 9.96 9.07 10.40
C ASP A 370 9.31 9.60 9.12
N LEU A 371 9.49 8.86 8.04
CA LEU A 371 9.01 9.13 6.68
C LEU A 371 7.75 8.32 6.33
N SER A 372 7.10 7.69 7.31
CA SER A 372 6.00 6.75 7.06
C SER A 372 4.88 7.39 6.25
N GLY A 373 4.51 6.79 5.11
CA GLY A 373 3.47 7.29 4.21
C GLY A 373 3.77 8.60 3.48
N ALA A 374 4.99 9.15 3.59
CA ALA A 374 5.36 10.38 2.88
C ALA A 374 5.46 10.17 1.36
N ASN A 375 5.17 11.23 0.59
CA ASN A 375 5.29 11.25 -0.87
C ASN A 375 6.61 11.92 -1.28
N PHE A 376 7.57 11.17 -1.83
CA PHE A 376 8.85 11.63 -2.37
C PHE A 376 8.90 11.52 -3.90
N ARG A 377 7.75 11.53 -4.59
CA ARG A 377 7.74 11.32 -6.04
C ARG A 377 8.59 12.35 -6.77
N GLY A 378 9.52 11.89 -7.60
CA GLY A 378 10.42 12.77 -8.34
C GLY A 378 11.35 13.64 -7.48
N ALA A 379 11.44 13.39 -6.17
CA ALA A 379 12.32 14.15 -5.28
C ALA A 379 13.79 13.79 -5.50
N ASN A 380 14.68 14.76 -5.26
CA ASN A 380 16.12 14.52 -5.29
C ASN A 380 16.65 14.21 -3.87
N LEU A 381 16.93 12.94 -3.58
CA LEU A 381 17.54 12.48 -2.33
C LEU A 381 19.03 12.10 -2.53
N SER A 382 19.69 12.59 -3.58
CA SER A 382 21.07 12.23 -3.86
C SER A 382 22.00 12.60 -2.70
N GLY A 383 22.84 11.67 -2.25
CA GLY A 383 23.81 11.91 -1.18
C GLY A 383 23.23 12.02 0.23
N THR A 384 21.90 11.87 0.40
CA THR A 384 21.25 11.95 1.71
C THR A 384 21.78 10.90 2.69
N VAL A 385 21.75 11.23 3.99
CA VAL A 385 21.98 10.27 5.07
C VAL A 385 20.65 9.81 5.63
N LEU A 386 20.29 8.57 5.34
CA LEU A 386 19.03 7.90 5.71
C LEU A 386 19.33 6.76 6.70
N TYR A 387 20.11 7.01 7.75
CA TYR A 387 20.40 5.95 8.73
C TYR A 387 19.23 5.76 9.70
N GLY A 388 18.77 4.53 9.84
CA GLY A 388 17.72 4.18 10.81
C GLY A 388 16.35 4.82 10.54
N VAL A 389 16.08 5.31 9.32
CA VAL A 389 14.79 5.92 8.98
C VAL A 389 13.68 4.88 8.97
N LYS A 390 12.48 5.30 9.33
CA LYS A 390 11.26 4.53 9.13
C LYS A 390 10.53 5.08 7.92
N ALA A 391 10.36 4.30 6.87
CA ALA A 391 9.76 4.75 5.62
C ALA A 391 8.56 3.89 5.19
N TYR A 392 7.87 3.28 6.16
CA TYR A 392 6.74 2.38 5.91
C TYR A 392 5.74 2.97 4.90
N GLY A 393 5.49 2.28 3.80
CA GLY A 393 4.48 2.68 2.80
C GLY A 393 4.72 4.01 2.06
N SER A 394 5.87 4.66 2.24
CA SER A 394 6.22 5.91 1.52
C SER A 394 6.39 5.70 0.01
N ASP A 395 6.23 6.76 -0.78
CA ASP A 395 6.33 6.72 -2.26
C ASP A 395 7.57 7.46 -2.77
N PHE A 396 8.62 6.73 -3.12
CA PHE A 396 9.83 7.23 -3.78
C PHE A 396 9.81 7.06 -5.32
N SER A 397 8.64 6.93 -5.95
CA SER A 397 8.57 6.71 -7.40
C SER A 397 9.23 7.87 -8.17
N ASN A 398 10.07 7.56 -9.15
CA ASN A 398 10.88 8.54 -9.90
C ASN A 398 11.88 9.36 -9.06
N ALA A 399 12.05 9.06 -7.77
CA ALA A 399 13.01 9.79 -6.94
C ALA A 399 14.45 9.42 -7.30
N ASN A 400 15.38 10.34 -7.05
CA ASN A 400 16.81 10.08 -7.20
C ASN A 400 17.46 9.79 -5.85
N LEU A 401 17.85 8.54 -5.60
CA LEU A 401 18.55 8.13 -4.38
C LEU A 401 20.05 7.85 -4.62
N THR A 402 20.64 8.40 -5.69
CA THR A 402 22.06 8.20 -6.00
C THR A 402 22.94 8.56 -4.80
N ASN A 403 23.82 7.64 -4.38
CA ASN A 403 24.74 7.78 -3.24
C ASN A 403 24.06 8.00 -1.87
N ALA A 404 22.75 7.78 -1.75
CA ALA A 404 22.08 7.85 -0.45
C ALA A 404 22.59 6.74 0.49
N LYS A 405 22.74 7.06 1.77
CA LYS A 405 23.28 6.14 2.78
C LYS A 405 22.16 5.59 3.64
N ILE A 406 21.82 4.32 3.48
CA ILE A 406 20.57 3.73 4.01
C ILE A 406 20.76 2.67 5.11
N LYS A 407 21.88 2.69 5.84
CA LYS A 407 22.15 1.68 6.87
C LYS A 407 21.03 1.63 7.91
N ALA A 408 20.47 0.44 8.11
CA ALA A 408 19.35 0.17 9.02
C ALA A 408 18.05 0.93 8.69
N ALA A 409 17.92 1.46 7.46
CA ALA A 409 16.67 2.05 7.00
C ALA A 409 15.61 0.97 6.76
N ILE A 410 14.37 1.27 7.11
CA ILE A 410 13.22 0.36 7.00
C ILE A 410 12.28 0.90 5.92
N PHE A 411 12.21 0.21 4.78
CA PHE A 411 11.39 0.60 3.64
C PHE A 411 10.20 -0.33 3.42
N HIS A 412 9.67 -0.97 4.47
CA HIS A 412 8.62 -1.97 4.25
C HIS A 412 7.39 -1.38 3.56
N GLY A 413 6.94 -2.02 2.48
CA GLY A 413 5.77 -1.56 1.71
C GLY A 413 5.97 -0.29 0.90
N SER A 414 7.16 0.33 0.92
CA SER A 414 7.45 1.57 0.19
C SER A 414 7.49 1.33 -1.33
N LYS A 415 7.24 2.38 -2.11
CA LYS A 415 7.29 2.35 -3.58
C LYS A 415 8.56 3.03 -4.09
N PHE A 416 9.18 2.47 -5.12
CA PHE A 416 10.39 2.94 -5.78
C PHE A 416 10.27 2.84 -7.30
N ASN A 417 9.04 2.90 -7.82
CA ASN A 417 8.78 2.66 -9.24
C ASN A 417 9.53 3.70 -10.10
N ALA A 418 10.34 3.24 -11.04
CA ALA A 418 11.23 4.07 -11.85
C ALA A 418 12.20 4.98 -11.06
N ALA A 419 12.49 4.67 -9.79
CA ALA A 419 13.45 5.42 -9.00
C ALA A 419 14.91 5.15 -9.45
N VAL A 420 15.78 6.15 -9.30
CA VAL A 420 17.22 5.99 -9.53
C VAL A 420 17.88 5.46 -8.26
N LEU A 421 18.13 4.16 -8.21
CA LEU A 421 18.61 3.44 -7.02
C LEU A 421 20.13 3.19 -7.03
N ASN A 422 20.92 4.19 -7.41
CA ASN A 422 22.40 4.08 -7.44
C ASN A 422 23.02 4.22 -6.04
N LEU A 423 22.73 3.25 -5.17
CA LEU A 423 23.15 3.18 -3.77
C LEU A 423 23.41 1.73 -3.32
N ASP A 424 24.03 1.56 -2.16
CA ASP A 424 24.22 0.25 -1.52
C ASP A 424 22.92 -0.20 -0.83
N MET A 425 22.13 -1.02 -1.52
CA MET A 425 20.87 -1.55 -1.02
C MET A 425 21.03 -2.66 0.01
N SER A 426 22.24 -3.24 0.18
CA SER A 426 22.47 -4.40 1.06
C SER A 426 22.29 -4.10 2.56
N LYS A 427 22.17 -2.80 2.92
CA LYS A 427 22.10 -2.33 4.32
C LYS A 427 20.71 -1.86 4.75
N GLY A 428 19.72 -1.93 3.88
CA GLY A 428 18.32 -1.57 4.19
C GLY A 428 17.39 -2.79 4.21
N GLN A 429 16.16 -2.59 4.68
CA GLN A 429 15.14 -3.63 4.68
C GLN A 429 14.01 -3.29 3.70
N PHE A 430 13.76 -4.18 2.73
CA PHE A 430 12.92 -3.91 1.56
C PHE A 430 11.72 -4.89 1.41
N SER A 431 11.30 -5.56 2.48
CA SER A 431 10.16 -6.47 2.41
C SER A 431 8.87 -5.75 1.98
N GLY A 432 8.08 -6.37 1.11
CA GLY A 432 6.83 -5.81 0.60
C GLY A 432 6.96 -4.56 -0.28
N THR A 433 8.18 -4.12 -0.61
CA THR A 433 8.38 -2.93 -1.44
C THR A 433 7.88 -3.11 -2.86
N GLU A 434 7.48 -2.01 -3.51
CA GLU A 434 7.24 -1.97 -4.96
C GLU A 434 8.45 -1.33 -5.64
N ILE A 435 9.19 -2.08 -6.44
CA ILE A 435 10.30 -1.60 -7.25
C ILE A 435 10.03 -2.07 -8.68
N ILE A 436 9.04 -1.46 -9.33
CA ILE A 436 8.56 -1.82 -10.67
C ILE A 436 9.27 -0.96 -11.72
N ASN A 437 9.53 -1.51 -12.91
CA ASN A 437 10.13 -0.79 -14.05
C ASN A 437 11.44 -0.05 -13.70
N SER A 438 12.24 -0.62 -12.79
CA SER A 438 13.45 0.02 -12.28
C SER A 438 14.72 -0.71 -12.73
N ASP A 439 15.86 -0.02 -12.72
CA ASP A 439 17.16 -0.62 -13.03
C ASP A 439 17.98 -0.92 -11.77
N LEU A 440 18.11 -2.21 -11.48
CA LEU A 440 18.93 -2.78 -10.43
C LEU A 440 20.08 -3.63 -11.01
N SER A 441 20.47 -3.42 -12.27
CA SER A 441 21.54 -4.17 -12.92
C SER A 441 22.91 -3.91 -12.28
N ASN A 442 23.79 -4.91 -12.31
CA ASN A 442 25.16 -4.85 -11.79
C ASN A 442 25.27 -4.48 -10.29
N LYS A 443 24.26 -4.80 -9.48
CA LYS A 443 24.24 -4.48 -8.04
C LYS A 443 24.67 -5.67 -7.19
N ASN A 444 25.39 -5.39 -6.11
CA ASN A 444 25.52 -6.33 -5.01
C ASN A 444 24.32 -6.17 -4.06
N LEU A 445 23.45 -7.18 -4.08
CA LEU A 445 22.25 -7.32 -3.27
C LEU A 445 22.36 -8.58 -2.38
N GLU A 446 23.58 -8.96 -2.01
CA GLU A 446 23.81 -10.11 -1.13
C GLU A 446 23.07 -9.94 0.20
N SER A 447 22.40 -11.02 0.63
CA SER A 447 21.62 -11.09 1.87
C SER A 447 20.47 -10.07 1.99
N ILE A 448 20.08 -9.43 0.88
CA ILE A 448 18.97 -8.48 0.90
C ILE A 448 17.66 -9.21 1.25
N ASN A 449 16.79 -8.54 2.01
CA ASN A 449 15.43 -9.00 2.25
C ASN A 449 14.47 -8.26 1.31
N LEU A 450 14.00 -8.99 0.29
CA LEU A 450 13.00 -8.58 -0.71
C LEU A 450 11.75 -9.47 -0.63
N ARG A 451 11.50 -10.11 0.50
CA ARG A 451 10.34 -10.96 0.71
C ARG A 451 9.05 -10.19 0.43
N ASN A 452 8.11 -10.78 -0.30
CA ASN A 452 6.85 -10.16 -0.74
C ASN A 452 7.00 -8.89 -1.61
N ALA A 453 8.21 -8.52 -2.04
CA ALA A 453 8.39 -7.34 -2.87
C ALA A 453 7.80 -7.54 -4.27
N ASN A 454 7.39 -6.45 -4.92
CA ASN A 454 7.00 -6.42 -6.31
C ASN A 454 8.11 -5.81 -7.16
N LEU A 455 8.78 -6.66 -7.93
CA LEU A 455 9.90 -6.35 -8.81
C LEU A 455 9.51 -6.54 -10.30
N GLN A 456 8.24 -6.37 -10.64
CA GLN A 456 7.76 -6.54 -12.02
C GLN A 456 8.51 -5.62 -12.99
N ASN A 457 8.88 -6.15 -14.16
CA ASN A 457 9.64 -5.45 -15.21
C ASN A 457 11.00 -4.86 -14.78
N THR A 458 11.52 -5.28 -13.63
CA THR A 458 12.79 -4.74 -13.12
C THR A 458 13.98 -5.42 -13.76
N ARG A 459 15.02 -4.63 -14.05
CA ARG A 459 16.27 -5.12 -14.60
C ARG A 459 17.23 -5.45 -13.46
N LEU A 460 17.64 -6.70 -13.37
CA LEU A 460 18.55 -7.24 -12.36
C LEU A 460 19.77 -7.92 -13.01
N THR A 461 20.02 -7.61 -14.29
CA THR A 461 21.06 -8.24 -15.09
C THR A 461 22.44 -8.08 -14.44
N ASN A 462 23.22 -9.16 -14.39
CA ASN A 462 24.56 -9.22 -13.76
C ASN A 462 24.60 -8.87 -12.25
N SER A 463 23.47 -8.89 -11.55
CA SER A 463 23.44 -8.59 -10.11
C SER A 463 23.71 -9.82 -9.25
N SER A 464 24.22 -9.61 -8.03
CA SER A 464 24.42 -10.66 -7.03
C SER A 464 23.32 -10.59 -5.99
N LEU A 465 22.48 -11.63 -5.91
CA LEU A 465 21.43 -11.87 -4.91
C LEU A 465 21.79 -13.08 -4.03
N GLN A 466 23.08 -13.32 -3.81
CA GLN A 466 23.53 -14.44 -2.97
C GLN A 466 22.92 -14.34 -1.57
N ASN A 467 22.45 -15.46 -1.03
CA ASN A 467 21.81 -15.55 0.30
C ASN A 467 20.61 -14.59 0.49
N ALA A 468 20.07 -13.99 -0.57
CA ALA A 468 18.94 -13.06 -0.46
C ALA A 468 17.63 -13.81 -0.16
N ASP A 469 16.72 -13.15 0.56
CA ASP A 469 15.34 -13.62 0.71
C ASP A 469 14.44 -12.91 -0.30
N LEU A 470 14.07 -13.64 -1.36
CA LEU A 470 13.10 -13.25 -2.38
C LEU A 470 11.83 -14.11 -2.30
N SER A 471 11.52 -14.70 -1.15
CA SER A 471 10.33 -15.53 -1.03
C SER A 471 9.07 -14.71 -1.36
N PHE A 472 8.16 -15.27 -2.15
CA PHE A 472 6.90 -14.63 -2.59
C PHE A 472 7.07 -13.35 -3.41
N VAL A 473 8.28 -13.06 -3.88
CA VAL A 473 8.54 -11.88 -4.71
C VAL A 473 7.78 -11.98 -6.03
N TYR A 474 7.34 -10.83 -6.56
CA TYR A 474 6.72 -10.73 -7.87
C TYR A 474 7.75 -10.22 -8.88
N LEU A 475 8.33 -11.11 -9.66
CA LEU A 475 9.38 -10.85 -10.67
C LEU A 475 8.86 -10.99 -12.10
N ASN A 476 7.55 -10.85 -12.32
CA ASN A 476 7.01 -11.03 -13.66
C ASN A 476 7.66 -10.07 -14.67
N SER A 477 8.05 -10.62 -15.83
CA SER A 477 8.70 -9.88 -16.92
C SER A 477 10.01 -9.18 -16.51
N ALA A 478 10.57 -9.51 -15.34
CA ALA A 478 11.86 -9.00 -14.89
C ALA A 478 13.00 -9.57 -15.75
N ASN A 479 14.06 -8.79 -15.95
CA ASN A 479 15.26 -9.26 -16.62
C ASN A 479 16.33 -9.64 -15.60
N LEU A 480 16.50 -10.94 -15.38
CA LEU A 480 17.38 -11.57 -14.40
C LEU A 480 18.59 -12.26 -15.07
N ALA A 481 18.91 -11.89 -16.32
CA ALA A 481 19.99 -12.55 -17.04
C ALA A 481 21.34 -12.38 -16.33
N ASN A 482 22.14 -13.44 -16.25
CA ASN A 482 23.42 -13.50 -15.56
C ASN A 482 23.35 -13.14 -14.05
N THR A 483 22.16 -13.13 -13.43
CA THR A 483 22.02 -12.83 -12.00
C THR A 483 22.49 -14.02 -11.16
N ASN A 484 23.24 -13.75 -10.09
CA ASN A 484 23.70 -14.77 -9.16
C ASN A 484 22.74 -14.90 -7.96
N PHE A 485 21.98 -15.97 -7.92
CA PHE A 485 21.05 -16.35 -6.84
C PHE A 485 21.60 -17.47 -5.96
N GLU A 486 22.93 -17.67 -5.87
CA GLU A 486 23.48 -18.75 -5.05
C GLU A 486 22.93 -18.68 -3.61
N LYS A 487 22.34 -19.80 -3.15
CA LYS A 487 21.71 -19.94 -1.82
C LYS A 487 20.58 -18.94 -1.53
N ALA A 488 20.05 -18.24 -2.53
CA ALA A 488 18.92 -17.35 -2.36
C ALA A 488 17.62 -18.14 -2.16
N SER A 489 16.68 -17.59 -1.40
CA SER A 489 15.32 -18.11 -1.36
C SER A 489 14.47 -17.41 -2.42
N LEU A 490 14.00 -18.13 -3.44
CA LEU A 490 12.94 -17.69 -4.35
C LEU A 490 11.65 -18.49 -4.09
N PHE A 491 11.47 -19.02 -2.89
CA PHE A 491 10.33 -19.85 -2.56
C PHE A 491 9.01 -19.15 -2.90
N ALA A 492 8.17 -19.80 -3.72
CA ALA A 492 6.90 -19.26 -4.22
C ALA A 492 6.98 -17.89 -4.91
N ALA A 493 8.16 -17.55 -5.46
CA ALA A 493 8.34 -16.38 -6.29
C ALA A 493 7.57 -16.52 -7.62
N ASP A 494 7.11 -15.40 -8.14
CA ASP A 494 6.54 -15.34 -9.47
C ASP A 494 7.55 -14.80 -10.49
N LEU A 495 7.99 -15.67 -11.38
CA LEU A 495 8.94 -15.43 -12.46
C LEU A 495 8.28 -15.52 -13.85
N GLY A 496 6.95 -15.35 -13.95
CA GLY A 496 6.25 -15.38 -15.24
C GLY A 496 6.87 -14.40 -16.25
N ASN A 497 7.06 -14.81 -17.50
CA ASN A 497 7.75 -14.05 -18.56
C ASN A 497 9.16 -13.51 -18.19
N ALA A 498 9.72 -13.86 -17.03
CA ALA A 498 11.01 -13.34 -16.60
C ALA A 498 12.15 -13.95 -17.43
N ASN A 499 13.23 -13.19 -17.60
CA ASN A 499 14.43 -13.67 -18.28
C ASN A 499 15.50 -14.14 -17.28
N LEU A 500 15.72 -15.44 -17.10
CA LEU A 500 16.76 -16.00 -16.23
C LEU A 500 17.93 -16.60 -17.03
N GLU A 501 18.18 -16.16 -18.26
CA GLU A 501 19.28 -16.68 -19.06
C GLU A 501 20.62 -16.56 -18.33
N ASN A 502 21.40 -17.65 -18.27
CA ASN A 502 22.70 -17.73 -17.60
C ASN A 502 22.69 -17.41 -16.09
N SER A 503 21.54 -17.41 -15.42
CA SER A 503 21.49 -17.15 -13.98
C SER A 503 22.11 -18.31 -13.18
N ASN A 504 22.84 -17.99 -12.12
CA ASN A 504 23.35 -18.98 -11.16
C ASN A 504 22.32 -19.22 -10.05
N LEU A 505 21.77 -20.43 -9.95
CA LEU A 505 20.75 -20.83 -8.99
C LEU A 505 21.26 -21.96 -8.07
N ILE A 506 22.57 -22.19 -7.99
CA ILE A 506 23.17 -23.22 -7.13
C ILE A 506 22.70 -23.04 -5.67
N GLY A 507 22.10 -24.09 -5.10
CA GLY A 507 21.65 -24.08 -3.71
C GLY A 507 20.44 -23.18 -3.44
N ALA A 508 19.85 -22.56 -4.47
CA ALA A 508 18.68 -21.70 -4.31
C ALA A 508 17.42 -22.52 -3.95
N ASP A 509 16.47 -21.88 -3.28
CA ASP A 509 15.13 -22.45 -3.03
C ASP A 509 14.14 -22.00 -4.11
N LEU A 510 13.76 -22.91 -5.00
CA LEU A 510 12.90 -22.70 -6.17
C LEU A 510 11.57 -23.46 -6.04
N ARG A 511 11.19 -23.91 -4.85
CA ARG A 511 9.91 -24.59 -4.65
C ARG A 511 8.75 -23.61 -4.82
N LEU A 512 7.63 -24.08 -5.38
CA LEU A 512 6.38 -23.36 -5.66
C LEU A 512 6.50 -22.13 -6.57
N ILE A 513 7.61 -21.96 -7.29
CA ILE A 513 7.76 -20.81 -8.19
C ILE A 513 6.79 -20.89 -9.37
N HIS A 514 6.36 -19.72 -9.84
CA HIS A 514 5.61 -19.59 -11.08
C HIS A 514 6.54 -19.17 -12.23
N ILE A 515 6.58 -19.91 -13.34
CA ILE A 515 7.56 -19.70 -14.44
C ILE A 515 6.93 -19.69 -15.84
N LYS A 516 5.63 -19.39 -15.96
CA LYS A 516 4.94 -19.38 -17.26
C LYS A 516 5.67 -18.45 -18.23
N ASN A 517 6.12 -18.99 -19.36
CA ASN A 517 6.89 -18.28 -20.40
C ASN A 517 8.24 -17.66 -19.93
N ALA A 518 8.77 -18.05 -18.78
CA ALA A 518 10.09 -17.62 -18.36
C ALA A 518 11.17 -18.17 -19.32
N LYS A 519 12.22 -17.39 -19.58
CA LYS A 519 13.40 -17.85 -20.32
C LYS A 519 14.39 -18.46 -19.33
N LEU A 520 14.77 -19.71 -19.57
CA LEU A 520 15.59 -20.51 -18.66
C LEU A 520 16.83 -21.11 -19.34
N ASN A 521 17.31 -20.51 -20.44
CA ASN A 521 18.47 -21.03 -21.15
C ASN A 521 19.73 -20.91 -20.28
N ASP A 522 20.54 -21.97 -20.24
CA ASP A 522 21.84 -21.98 -19.56
C ASP A 522 21.82 -21.62 -18.07
N ILE A 523 20.71 -21.89 -17.38
CA ILE A 523 20.66 -21.74 -15.91
C ILE A 523 21.58 -22.77 -15.23
N ASN A 524 22.28 -22.34 -14.18
CA ASN A 524 23.15 -23.21 -13.40
C ASN A 524 22.46 -23.65 -12.11
N ILE A 525 22.20 -24.95 -11.97
CA ILE A 525 21.60 -25.56 -10.77
C ILE A 525 22.50 -26.70 -10.28
N SER A 526 22.53 -26.93 -8.97
CA SER A 526 23.21 -28.06 -8.33
C SER A 526 22.24 -29.00 -7.61
N LYS A 527 22.73 -30.15 -7.12
CA LYS A 527 22.00 -31.08 -6.24
C LYS A 527 21.47 -30.45 -4.94
N GLU A 528 21.99 -29.28 -4.57
CA GLU A 528 21.60 -28.54 -3.36
C GLU A 528 20.43 -27.58 -3.64
N THR A 529 20.14 -27.34 -4.92
CA THR A 529 19.01 -26.50 -5.34
C THR A 529 17.71 -27.21 -5.00
N LYS A 530 16.83 -26.55 -4.25
CA LYS A 530 15.53 -27.11 -3.86
C LYS A 530 14.53 -26.78 -4.95
N THR A 531 13.91 -27.79 -5.54
CA THR A 531 12.93 -27.61 -6.63
C THR A 531 11.73 -28.51 -6.42
N ASP A 532 10.56 -28.08 -6.90
CA ASP A 532 9.44 -29.00 -7.13
C ASP A 532 9.61 -29.70 -8.50
N SER A 533 8.74 -30.67 -8.82
CA SER A 533 8.86 -31.53 -10.03
C SER A 533 9.02 -30.77 -11.36
N CYS A 534 8.62 -29.49 -11.42
CA CYS A 534 8.72 -28.64 -12.61
C CYS A 534 10.14 -28.28 -13.07
N LEU A 535 11.17 -28.39 -12.22
CA LEU A 535 12.57 -28.07 -12.57
C LEU A 535 13.49 -29.30 -12.56
N GLU A 536 12.96 -30.50 -12.32
CA GLU A 536 13.74 -31.72 -12.46
C GLU A 536 14.23 -31.88 -13.91
N ASN A 537 15.48 -32.28 -14.09
CA ASN A 537 16.11 -32.49 -15.41
C ASN A 537 15.63 -33.79 -16.09
N ASN A 538 14.34 -34.11 -15.96
CA ASN A 538 13.68 -35.23 -16.59
C ASN A 538 12.62 -34.72 -17.58
N LEU A 539 12.75 -35.13 -18.85
CA LEU A 539 11.85 -34.74 -19.93
C LEU A 539 10.38 -35.06 -19.62
N PHE A 540 10.12 -36.15 -18.89
CA PHE A 540 8.78 -36.57 -18.48
C PHE A 540 8.14 -35.58 -17.49
N HIS A 541 8.88 -35.14 -16.47
CA HIS A 541 8.41 -34.15 -15.49
C HIS A 541 8.27 -32.75 -16.10
N LYS A 542 9.16 -32.36 -17.03
CA LYS A 542 9.01 -31.13 -17.82
C LYS A 542 7.73 -31.16 -18.67
N LEU A 543 7.37 -32.30 -19.25
CA LEU A 543 6.15 -32.47 -20.06
C LEU A 543 4.89 -32.46 -19.19
N ILE A 544 4.89 -33.17 -18.04
CA ILE A 544 3.80 -33.13 -17.06
C ILE A 544 3.60 -31.71 -16.55
N CYS A 545 4.65 -31.00 -16.14
CA CYS A 545 4.55 -29.62 -15.69
C CYS A 545 3.98 -28.70 -16.79
N LYS A 546 4.42 -28.84 -18.05
CA LYS A 546 3.88 -28.06 -19.18
C LYS A 546 2.39 -28.35 -19.45
N ILE A 547 1.95 -29.58 -19.22
CA ILE A 547 0.55 -30.00 -19.32
C ILE A 547 -0.24 -29.45 -18.12
N THR A 548 0.26 -29.59 -16.89
CA THR A 548 -0.37 -29.07 -15.66
C THR A 548 -0.48 -27.54 -15.68
N LEU A 549 0.55 -26.81 -16.12
CA LEU A 549 0.53 -25.34 -16.30
C LEU A 549 -0.39 -24.87 -17.43
N LYS A 550 -0.73 -25.75 -18.39
CA LYS A 550 -1.72 -25.48 -19.44
C LYS A 550 -3.15 -25.82 -19.03
N LEU A 551 -3.32 -26.85 -18.20
CA LEU A 551 -4.63 -27.36 -17.76
C LEU A 551 -5.14 -26.65 -16.50
N TYR A 552 -4.24 -26.15 -15.65
CA TYR A 552 -4.56 -25.39 -14.45
C TYR A 552 -3.99 -23.98 -14.60
N ASP A 553 -4.86 -23.01 -14.90
CA ASP A 553 -4.51 -21.58 -14.92
C ASP A 553 -4.40 -21.06 -13.48
N ILE A 554 -3.37 -21.52 -12.75
CA ILE A 554 -3.09 -21.13 -11.36
C ILE A 554 -2.11 -19.95 -11.27
N GLY A 555 -1.66 -19.42 -12.41
CA GLY A 555 -0.84 -18.22 -12.47
C GLY A 555 -1.63 -16.97 -12.05
N PRO A 556 -1.00 -15.95 -11.46
CA PRO A 556 -1.68 -14.69 -11.22
C PRO A 556 -2.07 -14.05 -12.57
N PRO A 557 -3.29 -13.53 -12.72
CA PRO A 557 -3.63 -12.75 -13.90
C PRO A 557 -2.76 -11.48 -13.92
N TYR A 558 -1.93 -11.34 -14.95
CA TYR A 558 -0.90 -10.29 -15.06
C TYR A 558 -1.41 -8.91 -15.46
N GLU A 559 -2.69 -8.82 -15.77
CA GLU A 559 -3.43 -7.59 -15.72
C GLU A 559 -4.71 -7.95 -14.98
N THR A 560 -5.07 -7.23 -13.91
CA THR A 560 -6.50 -7.19 -13.60
C THR A 560 -7.14 -6.41 -14.74
N THR A 561 -7.47 -7.17 -15.78
CA THR A 561 -8.51 -6.78 -16.72
C THR A 561 -9.68 -6.24 -15.89
N TYR A 562 -10.40 -5.27 -16.45
CA TYR A 562 -11.63 -4.69 -15.90
C TYR A 562 -12.58 -5.71 -15.23
N VAL A 563 -12.45 -6.99 -15.60
CA VAL A 563 -13.22 -8.14 -15.19
C VAL A 563 -13.42 -8.30 -13.68
N HIS A 564 -12.45 -8.24 -12.75
CA HIS A 564 -12.76 -8.70 -11.37
C HIS A 564 -13.84 -7.84 -10.68
N ARG A 565 -13.67 -6.51 -10.56
CA ARG A 565 -14.72 -5.62 -10.02
C ARG A 565 -15.93 -5.57 -10.94
N ASP A 566 -15.74 -5.38 -12.24
CA ASP A 566 -16.85 -5.11 -13.17
C ASP A 566 -17.70 -6.37 -13.48
N SER A 567 -17.17 -7.57 -13.20
CA SER A 567 -17.90 -8.85 -13.27
C SER A 567 -18.33 -9.39 -11.91
N TYR A 568 -17.87 -8.80 -10.80
CA TYR A 568 -18.26 -9.25 -9.48
C TYR A 568 -19.75 -8.99 -9.25
N LYS A 569 -20.52 -10.07 -9.15
CA LYS A 569 -21.91 -10.02 -8.76
C LYS A 569 -21.98 -10.06 -7.23
N LEU A 570 -22.48 -8.97 -6.64
CA LEU A 570 -22.73 -8.89 -5.20
C LEU A 570 -23.49 -10.12 -4.73
N ARG A 571 -22.94 -10.83 -3.74
CA ARG A 571 -23.51 -12.06 -3.18
C ARG A 571 -24.83 -11.79 -2.45
N SER A 572 -24.98 -10.59 -1.92
CA SER A 572 -26.21 -10.06 -1.32
C SER A 572 -27.41 -9.95 -2.28
N VAL A 573 -27.18 -9.98 -3.60
CA VAL A 573 -28.27 -9.92 -4.60
C VAL A 573 -28.96 -11.28 -4.80
N ASN A 574 -28.35 -12.37 -4.34
CA ASN A 574 -28.89 -13.75 -4.48
C ASN A 574 -29.61 -14.28 -3.23
N THR A 575 -29.93 -13.44 -2.24
CA THR A 575 -30.60 -13.86 -1.00
C THR A 575 -32.08 -13.49 -0.90
N ASN A 576 -32.74 -13.19 -2.03
CA ASN A 576 -34.19 -12.96 -2.07
C ASN A 576 -34.96 -14.21 -2.51
#